data_AF-A0A6G9H2N6-F1
#
_entry.id   AF-A0A6G9H2N6-F1
#
_cell.length_a   1.000
_cell.length_b   1.000
_cell.length_c   1.000
_cell.angle_alpha   90.00
_cell.angle_beta   90.00
_cell.angle_gamma   90.00
#
_symmetry.space_group_name_H-M   'P 1'
#
loop_
_entity.id
_entity.type
_entity.pdbx_description
1 polymer ?
#
loop_
_entity_poly.entity_id
_entity_poly.type
_entity_poly.pdbx_seq_one_letter_code
_entity_poly.pdbx_strand_id
1 'polypeptide(L)'
;MLDTTPLTAAVDRFADRLRSAPRSKLQRGAAEEALALARELSVRAQRLEAAAAAGAEGSGAAPAAEPRLMPDAGVFAVADQLTVAAADLVEALRTAPSLAELDEAVRSVERAVTRARL
;
A
#
# COMPACT_ATOMS: atom_id res chain seq x y z
N MET A 1 13.48 -15.94 1.27
CA MET A 1 12.22 -15.17 1.36
C MET A 1 12.61 -13.71 1.57
N LEU A 2 12.06 -12.78 0.79
CA LEU A 2 12.31 -11.36 0.98
C LEU A 2 11.77 -10.93 2.36
N ASP A 3 12.58 -10.25 3.16
CA ASP A 3 12.14 -9.77 4.47
C ASP A 3 11.26 -8.54 4.32
N THR A 4 9.95 -8.70 4.46
CA THR A 4 8.97 -7.62 4.35
C THR A 4 8.64 -6.94 5.68
N THR A 5 9.29 -7.34 6.78
CA THR A 5 9.08 -6.77 8.12
C THR A 5 9.24 -5.25 8.16
N PRO A 6 10.19 -4.61 7.44
CA PRO A 6 10.29 -3.16 7.43
C PRO A 6 9.02 -2.45 6.96
N LEU A 7 8.36 -2.99 5.93
CA LEU A 7 7.12 -2.42 5.38
C LEU A 7 5.95 -2.60 6.35
N THR A 8 5.73 -3.81 6.86
CA THR A 8 4.62 -4.08 7.79
C THR A 8 4.77 -3.24 9.05
N ALA A 9 5.97 -3.20 9.64
CA ALA A 9 6.22 -2.42 10.86
C ALA A 9 6.03 -0.91 10.65
N ALA A 10 6.40 -0.37 9.49
CA ALA A 10 6.19 1.04 9.17
C ALA A 10 4.70 1.37 9.01
N VAL A 11 3.96 0.50 8.31
CA VAL A 11 2.52 0.65 8.10
C VAL A 11 1.74 0.52 9.41
N ASP A 12 2.05 -0.48 10.23
CA ASP A 12 1.36 -0.71 11.52
C ASP A 12 1.48 0.51 12.42
N ARG A 13 2.70 1.06 12.57
CA ARG A 13 2.92 2.29 13.34
C ARG A 13 2.12 3.48 12.79
N PHE A 14 1.98 3.60 11.47
CA PHE A 14 1.21 4.69 10.88
C PHE A 14 -0.30 4.48 11.07
N ALA A 15 -0.78 3.25 10.86
CA ALA A 15 -2.18 2.88 11.08
C ALA A 15 -2.60 3.11 12.53
N ASP A 16 -1.77 2.78 13.51
CA ASP A 16 -2.07 3.02 14.92
C ASP A 16 -2.14 4.52 15.27
N ARG A 17 -1.27 5.34 14.66
CA ARG A 17 -1.35 6.80 14.77
C ARG A 17 -2.64 7.35 14.13
N LEU A 18 -3.07 6.80 13.00
CA LEU A 18 -4.34 7.17 12.37
C LEU A 18 -5.54 6.79 13.23
N ARG A 19 -5.55 5.57 13.81
CA ARG A 19 -6.62 5.08 14.70
C ARG A 19 -6.76 5.89 15.98
N SER A 20 -5.63 6.37 16.52
CA SER A 20 -5.60 7.20 17.73
C SER A 20 -5.82 8.69 17.47
N ALA A 21 -5.83 9.13 16.20
CA ALA A 21 -5.92 10.55 15.87
C ALA A 21 -7.34 11.12 16.12
N PRO A 22 -7.44 12.36 16.64
CA PRO A 22 -8.72 13.06 16.69
C PRO A 22 -9.29 13.28 15.29
N ARG A 23 -10.63 13.23 15.15
CA ARG A 23 -11.32 13.48 13.87
C ARG A 23 -10.88 14.77 13.17
N SER A 24 -10.62 15.84 13.93
CA SER A 24 -10.17 17.13 13.39
C SER A 24 -8.77 17.06 12.75
N LYS A 25 -7.88 16.18 13.24
CA LYS A 25 -6.58 15.91 12.60
C LYS A 25 -6.77 15.11 11.32
N LEU A 26 -7.60 14.08 11.34
CA LEU A 26 -7.93 13.26 10.17
C LEU A 26 -8.51 14.12 9.02
N GLN A 27 -9.45 15.00 9.35
CA GLN A 27 -10.10 15.90 8.38
C GLN A 27 -9.21 17.05 7.88
N ARG A 28 -8.06 17.32 8.52
CA ARG A 28 -7.08 18.33 8.05
C ARG A 28 -6.05 17.78 7.06
N GLY A 29 -6.29 16.59 6.51
CA GLY A 29 -5.48 16.01 5.43
C GLY A 29 -4.78 14.70 5.79
N ALA A 30 -4.74 14.29 7.07
CA ALA A 30 -4.10 13.03 7.44
C ALA A 30 -4.81 11.81 6.83
N ALA A 31 -6.15 11.83 6.75
CA ALA A 31 -6.91 10.76 6.11
C ALA A 31 -6.70 10.73 4.59
N GLU A 32 -6.60 11.90 3.96
CA GLU A 32 -6.35 12.01 2.52
C GLU A 32 -4.98 11.47 2.13
N GLU A 33 -3.93 11.85 2.86
CA GLU A 33 -2.55 11.34 2.65
C GLU A 33 -2.48 9.82 2.89
N ALA A 34 -3.19 9.31 3.90
CA ALA A 34 -3.27 7.87 4.16
C ALA A 34 -4.01 7.11 3.05
N LEU A 35 -5.14 7.63 2.56
CA LEU A 35 -5.89 7.02 1.46
C LEU A 35 -5.09 7.05 0.14
N ALA A 36 -4.38 8.16 -0.13
CA ALA A 36 -3.50 8.26 -1.27
C ALA A 36 -2.41 7.18 -1.22
N LEU A 37 -1.75 7.00 -0.07
CA LEU A 37 -0.79 5.91 0.13
C LEU A 37 -1.43 4.52 -0.05
N ALA A 38 -2.60 4.26 0.55
CA ALA A 38 -3.28 2.97 0.43
C ALA A 38 -3.57 2.61 -1.04
N ARG A 39 -4.02 3.59 -1.84
CA ARG A 39 -4.19 3.43 -3.30
C ARG A 39 -2.85 3.14 -3.99
N GLU A 40 -1.80 3.87 -3.62
CA GLU A 40 -0.46 3.68 -4.17
C GLU A 40 0.07 2.25 -3.94
N LEU A 41 -0.09 1.73 -2.72
CA LEU A 41 0.34 0.38 -2.35
C LEU A 41 -0.51 -0.68 -3.06
N SER A 42 -1.83 -0.50 -3.13
CA SER A 42 -2.74 -1.42 -3.82
C SER A 42 -2.45 -1.51 -5.32
N VAL A 43 -2.11 -0.40 -5.97
CA VAL A 43 -1.71 -0.39 -7.39
C VAL A 43 -0.39 -1.13 -7.60
N ARG A 44 0.58 -0.99 -6.68
CA ARG A 44 1.84 -1.75 -6.75
C ARG A 44 1.61 -3.25 -6.61
N ALA A 45 0.79 -3.66 -5.64
CA ALA A 45 0.44 -5.06 -5.45
C ALA A 45 -0.16 -5.66 -6.74
N GLN A 46 -1.17 -5.00 -7.31
CA GLN A 46 -1.81 -5.43 -8.56
C GLN A 46 -0.85 -5.54 -9.74
N ARG A 47 0.13 -4.62 -9.85
CA ARG A 47 1.14 -4.66 -10.92
C ARG A 47 2.09 -5.85 -10.76
N LEU A 48 2.52 -6.14 -9.53
CA LEU A 48 3.36 -7.30 -9.23
C LEU A 48 2.62 -8.61 -9.50
N GLU A 49 1.35 -8.70 -9.10
CA GLU A 49 0.49 -9.85 -9.40
C GLU A 49 0.32 -10.07 -10.91
N ALA A 50 0.05 -8.99 -11.66
CA ALA A 50 -0.07 -9.06 -13.11
C ALA A 50 1.23 -9.50 -13.78
N ALA A 51 2.39 -8.99 -13.31
CA ALA A 51 3.70 -9.41 -13.82
C ALA A 51 4.00 -10.87 -13.50
N ALA A 52 3.66 -11.34 -12.29
CA ALA A 52 3.81 -12.74 -11.88
C ALA A 52 2.94 -13.67 -12.73
N ALA A 53 1.68 -13.32 -12.99
CA ALA A 53 0.77 -14.08 -13.84
C ALA A 53 1.27 -14.15 -15.29
N ALA A 54 1.76 -13.03 -15.84
CA ALA A 54 2.30 -12.99 -17.20
C ALA A 54 3.59 -13.81 -17.37
N GLY A 55 4.41 -13.94 -16.31
CA GLY A 55 5.59 -14.81 -16.31
C GLY A 55 5.25 -16.31 -16.26
N ALA A 56 4.08 -16.67 -15.74
CA ALA A 56 3.61 -18.06 -15.64
C ALA A 56 2.94 -18.55 -16.94
N GLU A 57 2.29 -17.66 -17.70
CA GLU A 57 1.63 -18.01 -18.96
C GLU A 57 2.56 -17.77 -20.16
N GLY A 58 3.17 -18.85 -20.66
CA GLY A 58 4.11 -18.82 -21.79
C GLY A 58 3.56 -18.09 -23.02
N SER A 59 4.23 -17.00 -23.41
CA SER A 59 4.15 -16.29 -24.70
C SER A 59 2.74 -16.16 -25.31
N GLY A 60 1.85 -15.50 -24.59
CA GLY A 60 0.54 -15.05 -25.10
C GLY A 60 -0.05 -13.92 -24.26
N ALA A 61 0.79 -13.13 -23.58
CA ALA A 61 0.39 -12.24 -22.50
C ALA A 61 -0.68 -11.22 -22.95
N ALA A 62 -1.86 -11.34 -22.36
CA ALA A 62 -2.85 -10.28 -22.40
C ALA A 62 -2.25 -8.99 -21.78
N PRO A 63 -2.58 -7.79 -22.30
CA PRO A 63 -2.12 -6.55 -21.72
C PRO A 63 -2.55 -6.46 -20.24
N ALA A 64 -1.65 -5.99 -19.37
CA ALA A 64 -1.96 -5.79 -17.96
C ALA A 64 -3.20 -4.90 -17.83
N ALA A 65 -4.24 -5.42 -17.17
CA ALA A 65 -5.47 -4.69 -16.95
C ALA A 65 -5.19 -3.40 -16.16
N GLU A 66 -6.00 -2.37 -16.40
CA GLU A 66 -5.90 -1.12 -15.65
C GLU A 66 -6.14 -1.40 -14.14
N PRO A 67 -5.24 -0.92 -13.25
CA PRO A 67 -5.38 -1.18 -11.82
C PRO A 67 -6.71 -0.66 -11.27
N ARG A 68 -7.37 -1.49 -10.46
CA ARG A 68 -8.56 -1.08 -9.71
C ARG A 68 -8.16 -0.10 -8.63
N LEU A 69 -8.82 1.05 -8.60
CA LEU A 69 -8.58 2.07 -7.59
C LEU A 69 -9.36 1.76 -6.31
N MET A 70 -8.66 1.73 -5.17
CA MET A 70 -9.30 1.57 -3.87
C MET A 70 -10.27 2.73 -3.60
N PRO A 71 -11.54 2.46 -3.23
CA PRO A 71 -12.54 3.50 -2.99
C PRO A 71 -12.19 4.32 -1.73
N ASP A 72 -12.77 5.51 -1.60
CA ASP A 72 -12.77 6.21 -0.30
C ASP A 72 -13.87 5.59 0.58
N ALA A 73 -13.47 4.90 1.65
CA ALA A 73 -14.40 4.29 2.61
C ALA A 73 -14.69 5.19 3.82
N GLY A 74 -14.22 6.42 3.80
CA GLY A 74 -14.38 7.42 4.86
C GLY A 74 -13.17 7.53 5.79
N VAL A 75 -13.09 8.68 6.46
CA VAL A 75 -11.90 9.11 7.23
C VAL A 75 -11.47 8.17 8.37
N PHE A 76 -12.36 7.30 8.86
CA PHE A 76 -12.05 6.33 9.93
C PHE A 76 -11.61 4.97 9.39
N ALA A 77 -11.91 4.66 8.12
CA ALA A 77 -11.53 3.40 7.49
C ALA A 77 -10.12 3.44 6.88
N VAL A 78 -9.53 4.62 6.71
CA VAL A 78 -8.24 4.81 6.01
C VAL A 78 -7.08 4.03 6.64
N ALA A 79 -7.09 3.80 7.95
CA ALA A 79 -6.08 2.98 8.61
C ALA A 79 -6.20 1.50 8.20
N ASP A 80 -7.43 0.99 8.12
CA ASP A 80 -7.67 -0.40 7.74
C ASP A 80 -7.42 -0.62 6.25
N GLN A 81 -7.82 0.35 5.42
CA GLN A 81 -7.51 0.38 3.99
C GLN A 81 -5.99 0.35 3.74
N LEU A 82 -5.22 1.10 4.52
CA LEU A 82 -3.77 1.11 4.44
C LEU A 82 -3.17 -0.25 4.86
N THR A 83 -3.65 -0.84 5.96
CA THR A 83 -3.20 -2.17 6.42
C THR A 83 -3.48 -3.25 5.38
N VAL A 84 -4.68 -3.25 4.77
CA VAL A 84 -5.04 -4.21 3.71
C VAL A 84 -4.13 -4.04 2.48
N ALA A 85 -3.96 -2.81 1.99
CA ALA A 85 -3.12 -2.56 0.81
C ALA A 85 -1.65 -2.97 1.04
N ALA A 86 -1.13 -2.80 2.26
CA ALA A 86 0.21 -3.26 2.61
C ALA A 86 0.31 -4.78 2.66
N ALA A 87 -0.69 -5.46 3.22
CA ALA A 87 -0.75 -6.92 3.26
C ALA A 87 -0.80 -7.52 1.85
N ASP A 88 -1.61 -6.94 0.95
CA ASP A 88 -1.68 -7.35 -0.46
C ASP A 88 -0.31 -7.20 -1.14
N LEU A 89 0.38 -6.06 -0.92
CA LEU A 89 1.71 -5.85 -1.48
C LEU A 89 2.75 -6.83 -0.93
N VAL A 90 2.69 -7.15 0.36
CA VAL A 90 3.57 -8.15 0.98
C VAL A 90 3.35 -9.53 0.35
N GLU A 91 2.12 -9.92 0.10
CA GLU A 91 1.82 -11.20 -0.54
C GLU A 91 2.27 -11.22 -2.01
N ALA A 92 2.05 -10.13 -2.73
CA ALA A 92 2.55 -9.98 -4.10
C ALA A 92 4.09 -10.07 -4.15
N LEU A 93 4.81 -9.47 -3.20
CA LEU A 93 6.27 -9.55 -3.09
C LEU A 93 6.77 -10.94 -2.67
N ARG A 94 5.96 -11.77 -2.00
CA ARG A 94 6.32 -13.18 -1.75
C ARG A 94 6.28 -13.99 -3.04
N THR A 95 5.31 -13.68 -3.90
CA THR A 95 5.12 -14.36 -5.19
C THR A 95 6.12 -13.87 -6.25
N ALA A 96 6.39 -12.56 -6.29
CA ALA A 96 7.36 -11.92 -7.17
C ALA A 96 8.32 -11.01 -6.38
N PRO A 97 9.39 -11.57 -5.77
CA PRO A 97 10.32 -10.81 -4.93
C PRO A 97 11.02 -9.67 -5.67
N SER A 98 10.91 -8.46 -5.11
CA SER A 98 11.62 -7.27 -5.59
C SER A 98 12.04 -6.39 -4.41
N LEU A 99 13.35 -6.34 -4.14
CA LEU A 99 13.90 -5.48 -3.08
C LEU A 99 13.68 -3.99 -3.39
N ALA A 100 13.79 -3.60 -4.67
CA ALA A 100 13.59 -2.22 -5.10
C ALA A 100 12.15 -1.74 -4.86
N GLU A 101 11.14 -2.59 -5.14
CA GLU A 101 9.74 -2.29 -4.86
C GLU A 101 9.47 -2.21 -3.36
N LEU A 102 10.04 -3.11 -2.57
CA LEU A 102 9.94 -3.07 -1.12
C LEU A 102 10.50 -1.77 -0.55
N ASP A 103 11.73 -1.41 -0.95
CA ASP A 103 12.39 -0.18 -0.48
C ASP A 103 11.60 1.07 -0.87
N GLU A 104 11.03 1.11 -2.08
CA GLU A 104 10.19 2.23 -2.52
C GLU A 104 8.87 2.29 -1.75
N ALA A 105 8.25 1.16 -1.46
CA ALA A 105 7.03 1.11 -0.65
C ALA A 105 7.29 1.64 0.76
N VAL A 106 8.40 1.25 1.40
CA VAL A 106 8.81 1.79 2.71
C VAL A 106 9.00 3.31 2.63
N ARG A 107 9.72 3.81 1.63
CA ARG A 107 9.89 5.26 1.42
C ARG A 107 8.56 5.99 1.21
N SER A 108 7.61 5.40 0.49
CA SER A 108 6.26 5.98 0.34
C SER A 108 5.54 6.11 1.67
N VAL A 109 5.64 5.11 2.55
CA VAL A 109 5.07 5.17 3.91
C VAL A 109 5.70 6.32 4.69
N GLU A 110 7.03 6.44 4.70
CA GLU A 110 7.75 7.52 5.41
C GLU A 110 7.35 8.91 4.92
N ARG A 111 7.22 9.09 3.59
CA ARG A 111 6.77 10.35 2.99
C ARG A 111 5.33 10.67 3.39
N ALA A 112 4.43 9.68 3.41
CA ALA A 112 3.04 9.89 3.81
C ALA A 112 2.93 10.23 5.29
N VAL A 113 3.70 9.56 6.16
CA VAL A 113 3.77 9.86 7.59
C VAL A 113 4.18 11.31 7.84
N THR A 114 5.18 11.79 7.09
CA THR A 114 5.65 13.18 7.17
C THR A 114 4.57 14.18 6.73
N ARG A 115 3.85 13.87 5.64
CA ARG A 115 2.78 14.73 5.09
C ARG A 115 1.52 14.74 5.95
N ALA A 116 1.19 13.63 6.59
CA ALA A 116 -0.02 13.49 7.41
C ALA A 116 -0.02 14.34 8.69
N ARG A 117 1.16 14.78 9.18
CA ARG A 117 1.31 15.70 10.33
C ARG A 117 0.48 15.30 11.58
N LEU A 118 0.40 13.99 11.84
CA LEU A 118 -0.34 13.41 12.98
C LEU A 118 0.33 13.72 14.31
#